data_AF-A0A839S2I8-F1
#
_entry.id   AF-A0A839S2I8-F1
#
_cell.length_a   1.000
_cell.length_b   1.000
_cell.length_c   1.000
_cell.angle_alpha   90.00
_cell.angle_beta   90.00
_cell.angle_gamma   90.00
#
_symmetry.space_group_name_H-M   'P 1'
#
loop_
_entity.id
_entity.type
_entity.pdbx_description
1 polymer ?
#
loop_
_entity_poly.entity_id
_entity_poly.type
_entity_poly.pdbx_seq_one_letter_code
_entity_poly.pdbx_strand_id
1 'polypeptide(L)'
;MNREYNELINAGEDLGKIQSPDGWSGQAAQAAGSRCGELVEALGEWTGDIAAARTAFTATSDAIGGVKNGVTEAEEVAKANNFSIADDGSIADHGVQWTHRRTSGKPSLKSERG
;
A
#
# COMPACT_ATOMS: atom_id res chain seq x y z
N MET A 1 1.11 -10.37 -12.69
CA MET A 1 2.53 -10.76 -12.50
C MET A 1 2.74 -12.24 -12.23
N ASN A 2 1.85 -12.96 -11.53
CA ASN A 2 2.07 -14.40 -11.28
C ASN A 2 2.13 -15.25 -12.56
N ARG A 3 1.35 -14.92 -13.60
CA ARG A 3 1.40 -15.62 -14.88
C ARG A 3 2.79 -15.49 -15.53
N GLU A 4 3.29 -14.26 -15.71
CA GLU A 4 4.56 -14.04 -16.42
C GLU A 4 5.74 -14.60 -15.65
N TYR A 5 5.71 -14.50 -14.32
CA TYR A 5 6.69 -15.16 -13.45
C TYR A 5 6.74 -16.67 -13.70
N ASN A 6 5.58 -17.34 -13.73
CA ASN A 6 5.50 -18.77 -13.97
C ASN A 6 5.89 -19.15 -15.40
N GLU A 7 5.55 -18.32 -16.39
CA GLU A 7 5.92 -18.54 -17.79
C GLU A 7 7.45 -18.53 -17.99
N LEU A 8 8.17 -17.59 -17.35
CA LEU A 8 9.63 -17.52 -17.44
C LEU A 8 10.32 -18.69 -16.73
N ILE A 9 9.82 -19.13 -15.56
CA ILE A 9 10.32 -20.33 -14.89
C ILE A 9 10.17 -21.55 -15.79
N ASN A 10 8.97 -21.78 -16.32
CA ASN A 10 8.70 -22.93 -17.17
C ASN A 10 9.57 -22.90 -18.44
N ALA A 11 9.74 -21.73 -19.06
CA ALA A 11 10.60 -21.58 -20.22
C ALA A 11 12.07 -21.89 -19.90
N GLY A 12 12.58 -21.46 -18.74
CA GLY A 12 13.94 -21.75 -18.30
C GLY A 12 14.16 -23.24 -18.02
N GLU A 13 13.20 -23.88 -17.34
CA GLU A 13 13.24 -25.33 -17.11
C GLU A 13 13.23 -26.13 -18.41
N ASP A 14 12.34 -25.77 -19.35
CA ASP A 14 12.22 -26.48 -20.62
C ASP A 14 13.46 -26.27 -21.48
N LEU A 15 14.02 -25.07 -21.52
CA LEU A 15 15.26 -24.80 -22.23
C LEU A 15 16.45 -25.58 -21.62
N GLY A 16 16.52 -25.66 -20.30
CA GLY A 16 17.53 -26.46 -19.59
C GLY A 16 17.45 -27.95 -19.88
N LYS A 17 16.24 -28.49 -20.09
CA LYS A 17 16.03 -29.91 -20.46
C LYS A 17 16.49 -30.22 -21.88
N ILE A 18 16.40 -29.27 -22.81
CA ILE A 18 16.69 -29.50 -24.24
C ILE A 18 18.08 -29.03 -24.68
N GLN A 19 18.90 -28.47 -23.78
CA GLN A 19 20.19 -27.86 -24.15
C GLN A 19 21.22 -28.85 -24.70
N SER A 20 21.09 -30.14 -24.38
CA SER A 20 22.00 -31.20 -24.82
C SER A 20 21.23 -32.44 -25.28
N PRO A 21 20.67 -32.43 -26.51
CA PRO A 21 20.09 -33.60 -27.15
C PRO A 21 21.06 -34.78 -27.21
N ASP A 22 20.57 -35.98 -26.89
CA ASP A 22 21.36 -37.20 -26.92
C ASP A 22 21.99 -37.45 -28.30
N GLY A 23 23.28 -37.80 -28.31
CA GLY A 23 24.04 -38.10 -29.52
C GLY A 23 24.52 -36.88 -30.30
N TRP A 24 24.17 -35.65 -29.91
CA TRP A 24 24.72 -34.45 -30.52
C TRP A 24 26.04 -34.04 -29.84
N SER A 25 27.11 -33.87 -30.64
CA SER A 25 28.45 -33.57 -30.13
C SER A 25 29.25 -32.67 -31.08
N GLY A 26 30.43 -32.25 -30.62
CA GLY A 26 31.33 -31.34 -31.35
C GLY A 26 31.15 -29.88 -30.98
N GLN A 27 31.89 -28.99 -31.65
CA GLN A 27 31.94 -27.56 -31.32
C GLN A 27 30.56 -26.87 -31.41
N ALA A 28 29.74 -27.28 -32.38
CA ALA A 28 28.39 -26.74 -32.53
C ALA A 28 27.48 -27.08 -31.33
N ALA A 29 27.56 -28.32 -30.83
CA ALA A 29 26.81 -28.75 -29.66
C ALA A 29 27.26 -27.99 -28.40
N GLN A 30 28.58 -27.79 -28.24
CA GLN A 30 29.13 -27.04 -27.12
C GLN A 30 28.71 -25.56 -27.15
N ALA A 31 28.77 -24.92 -28.31
CA ALA A 31 28.33 -23.53 -28.48
C ALA A 31 26.82 -23.36 -28.20
N ALA A 32 26.00 -24.30 -28.67
CA ALA A 32 24.57 -24.29 -28.40
C ALA A 32 24.28 -24.48 -26.91
N GLY A 33 24.94 -25.44 -26.24
CA GLY A 33 24.81 -25.66 -24.81
C GLY A 33 25.20 -24.42 -23.99
N SER A 34 26.33 -23.78 -24.32
CA SER A 34 26.73 -22.52 -23.68
C SER A 34 25.68 -21.43 -23.86
N ARG A 35 25.16 -21.25 -25.08
CA ARG A 35 24.14 -20.24 -25.33
C ARG A 35 22.82 -20.53 -24.62
N CYS A 36 22.42 -21.80 -24.52
CA CYS A 36 21.24 -22.20 -23.73
C CYS A 36 21.44 -21.87 -22.24
N GLY A 37 22.63 -22.15 -21.68
CA GLY A 37 22.96 -21.78 -20.31
C GLY A 37 22.80 -20.28 -20.05
N GLU A 38 23.37 -19.44 -20.92
CA GLU A 38 23.22 -17.97 -20.83
C GLU A 38 21.75 -17.51 -20.86
N LEU A 39 20.92 -18.16 -21.69
CA LEU A 39 19.50 -17.84 -21.78
C LEU A 39 18.72 -18.28 -20.53
N VAL A 40 19.04 -19.45 -19.97
CA VAL A 40 18.44 -19.92 -18.71
C VAL A 40 18.79 -18.97 -17.56
N GLU A 41 20.04 -18.53 -17.48
CA GLU A 41 20.46 -17.53 -16.47
C GLU A 41 19.71 -16.21 -16.64
N ALA A 42 19.60 -15.69 -17.86
CA ALA A 42 18.85 -14.47 -18.14
C ALA A 42 17.37 -14.60 -17.74
N LEU A 43 16.71 -15.71 -18.07
CA LEU A 43 15.32 -15.97 -17.66
C LEU A 43 15.17 -15.99 -16.13
N GLY A 44 16.17 -16.51 -15.41
CA GLY A 44 16.24 -16.47 -13.95
C GLY A 44 16.33 -15.05 -13.40
N GLU A 45 17.16 -14.19 -14.01
CA GLU A 45 17.29 -12.77 -13.64
C GLU A 45 15.96 -12.03 -13.79
N TRP A 46 15.31 -12.14 -14.95
CA TRP A 46 13.99 -11.53 -15.19
C TRP A 46 12.92 -12.00 -14.20
N THR A 47 12.94 -13.29 -13.86
CA THR A 47 12.05 -13.86 -12.84
C THR A 47 12.29 -13.22 -11.47
N GLY A 48 13.56 -12.99 -11.11
CA GLY A 48 13.97 -12.27 -9.90
C GLY A 48 13.45 -10.83 -9.87
N ASP A 49 13.60 -10.09 -10.96
CA ASP A 49 13.13 -8.71 -11.08
C ASP A 49 11.61 -8.60 -10.94
N ILE A 50 10.86 -9.53 -11.57
CA ILE A 50 9.40 -9.61 -11.43
C ILE A 50 9.03 -9.90 -9.97
N ALA A 51 9.73 -10.79 -9.28
CA ALA A 51 9.48 -11.06 -7.87
C ALA A 51 9.74 -9.82 -7.00
N ALA A 52 10.83 -9.08 -7.26
CA ALA A 52 11.16 -7.85 -6.56
C ALA A 52 10.09 -6.76 -6.77
N ALA A 53 9.68 -6.53 -8.02
CA ALA A 53 8.64 -5.57 -8.35
C ALA A 53 7.29 -5.92 -7.70
N ARG A 54 6.91 -7.21 -7.68
CA ARG A 54 5.70 -7.66 -6.97
C ARG A 54 5.77 -7.33 -5.48
N THR A 55 6.91 -7.59 -4.83
CA THR A 55 7.12 -7.27 -3.42
C THR A 55 6.98 -5.77 -3.17
N ALA A 56 7.59 -4.94 -4.02
CA ALA A 56 7.49 -3.49 -3.92
C ALA A 56 6.05 -2.97 -4.04
N PHE A 57 5.25 -3.54 -4.96
CA PHE A 57 3.84 -3.16 -5.10
C PHE A 57 2.99 -3.57 -3.90
N THR A 58 3.22 -4.76 -3.33
CA THR A 58 2.54 -5.19 -2.10
C THR A 58 2.87 -4.23 -0.96
N ALA A 59 4.15 -3.94 -0.72
CA ALA A 59 4.57 -3.02 0.33
C ALA A 59 3.97 -1.62 0.15
N THR A 60 3.87 -1.14 -1.10
CA THR A 60 3.23 0.14 -1.42
C THR A 60 1.73 0.12 -1.11
N SER A 61 1.04 -0.96 -1.48
CA SER A 61 -0.39 -1.14 -1.17
C SER A 61 -0.64 -1.13 0.33
N ASP A 62 0.20 -1.83 1.10
CA ASP A 62 0.10 -1.89 2.57
C ASP A 62 0.32 -0.50 3.18
N ALA A 63 1.32 0.25 2.69
CA ALA A 63 1.58 1.62 3.13
C ALA A 63 0.39 2.56 2.86
N ILE A 64 -0.22 2.47 1.67
CA ILE A 64 -1.44 3.23 1.34
C ILE A 64 -2.58 2.87 2.30
N GLY A 65 -2.76 1.57 2.59
CA GLY A 65 -3.73 1.10 3.57
C GLY A 65 -3.49 1.69 4.96
N GLY A 66 -2.22 1.71 5.41
CA GLY A 66 -1.82 2.32 6.68
C GLY A 66 -2.15 3.81 6.76
N VAL A 67 -1.87 4.58 5.71
CA VAL A 67 -2.22 6.01 5.66
C VAL A 67 -3.73 6.22 5.75
N LYS A 68 -4.52 5.45 4.99
CA LYS A 68 -5.99 5.55 5.03
C LYS A 68 -6.54 5.26 6.42
N ASN A 69 -6.05 4.20 7.07
CA ASN A 69 -6.47 3.86 8.42
C ASN A 69 -6.09 4.97 9.41
N GLY A 70 -4.89 5.52 9.30
CA GLY A 70 -4.45 6.63 10.15
C GLY A 70 -5.30 7.90 9.98
N VAL A 71 -5.74 8.22 8.76
CA VAL A 71 -6.68 9.33 8.51
C VAL A 71 -8.02 9.06 9.20
N THR A 72 -8.60 7.87 9.02
CA THR A 72 -9.85 7.49 9.68
C THR A 72 -9.74 7.58 11.21
N GLU A 73 -8.66 7.06 11.80
CA GLU A 73 -8.42 7.14 13.24
C GLU A 73 -8.31 8.59 13.72
N ALA A 74 -7.62 9.45 12.98
CA ALA A 74 -7.50 10.86 13.31
C ALA A 74 -8.86 11.59 13.26
N GLU A 75 -9.68 11.30 12.26
CA GLU A 75 -11.05 11.84 12.15
C GLU A 75 -11.94 11.37 13.30
N GLU A 76 -11.85 10.10 13.69
CA GLU A 76 -12.59 9.55 14.83
C GLU A 76 -12.18 10.22 16.15
N VAL A 77 -10.88 10.40 16.38
CA VAL A 77 -10.36 11.10 17.57
C VAL A 77 -10.79 12.57 17.57
N ALA A 78 -10.73 13.26 16.43
CA ALA A 78 -11.16 14.65 16.31
C ALA A 78 -12.65 14.77 16.67
N LYS A 79 -13.50 13.93 16.07
CA LYS A 79 -14.94 13.91 16.32
C LYS A 79 -15.26 13.63 17.79
N ALA A 80 -14.55 12.70 18.43
CA ALA A 80 -14.71 12.40 19.85
C ALA A 80 -14.40 13.59 20.76
N ASN A 81 -13.64 14.57 20.27
CA ASN A 81 -13.21 15.76 21.02
C ASN A 81 -13.87 17.06 20.55
N ASN A 82 -14.97 17.00 19.77
CA ASN A 82 -15.66 18.16 19.17
C ASN A 82 -14.82 18.96 18.15
N PHE A 83 -13.86 18.29 17.52
CA PHE A 83 -13.16 18.82 16.35
C PHE A 83 -13.67 18.14 15.08
N SER A 84 -13.46 18.79 13.94
CA SER A 84 -13.56 18.15 12.61
C SER A 84 -12.32 18.45 11.78
N ILE A 85 -11.92 17.50 10.96
CA ILE A 85 -10.84 17.63 9.98
C ILE A 85 -11.49 17.66 8.60
N ALA A 86 -11.16 18.64 7.76
CA ALA A 86 -11.62 18.72 6.38
C ALA A 86 -10.62 18.06 5.41
N ASP A 87 -11.03 17.82 4.16
CA ASP A 87 -10.22 17.16 3.12
C ASP A 87 -8.89 17.88 2.81
N ASP A 88 -8.82 19.20 3.06
CA ASP A 88 -7.61 20.01 2.91
C ASP A 88 -6.70 19.98 4.14
N GLY A 89 -7.07 19.21 5.17
CA GLY A 89 -6.36 19.10 6.44
C GLY A 89 -6.67 20.22 7.43
N SER A 90 -7.57 21.15 7.12
CA SER A 90 -7.98 22.19 8.08
C SER A 90 -8.75 21.59 9.26
N ILE A 91 -8.51 22.15 10.46
CA ILE A 91 -9.11 21.70 11.71
C ILE A 91 -10.08 22.78 12.20
N ALA A 92 -11.32 22.40 12.47
CA ALA A 92 -12.31 23.25 13.12
C ALA A 92 -12.64 22.74 14.52
N ASP A 93 -12.64 23.64 15.50
CA ASP A 93 -13.12 23.41 16.86
C ASP A 93 -14.57 23.87 16.97
N HIS A 94 -15.47 22.95 17.35
CA HIS A 94 -16.89 23.25 17.53
C HIS A 94 -17.22 23.67 18.97
N GLY A 95 -16.23 23.65 19.86
CA GLY A 95 -16.35 23.95 21.27
C GLY A 95 -17.20 22.95 22.04
N VAL A 96 -17.22 23.08 23.37
CA VAL A 96 -18.25 22.40 24.18
C VAL A 96 -19.54 23.20 24.03
N GLN A 97 -20.63 22.55 23.63
CA GLN A 97 -21.96 23.17 23.63
C GLN A 97 -22.38 23.53 25.06
N TRP A 98 -21.97 24.71 25.54
CA TRP A 98 -22.51 25.29 26.75
C TRP A 98 -23.95 25.70 26.47
N THR A 99 -24.89 24.83 26.83
CA THR A 99 -26.29 25.22 26.89
C THR A 99 -26.41 26.36 27.91
N HIS A 100 -26.47 27.61 27.43
CA HIS A 100 -26.84 28.75 28.26
C HIS A 100 -28.29 28.55 28.70
N ARG A 101 -28.50 27.91 29.85
CA ARG A 101 -29.73 28.07 30.62
C ARG A 101 -29.77 29.53 31.06
N ARG A 102 -30.38 30.40 30.25
CA ARG A 102 -30.69 31.77 30.65
C ARG A 102 -31.59 31.70 31.87
N THR A 103 -31.05 31.93 33.06
CA THR A 103 -31.84 32.28 34.24
C THR A 103 -32.30 33.73 34.08
N SER A 104 -33.33 33.94 33.25
CA SER A 104 -34.04 35.22 33.22
C SER A 104 -34.92 35.32 34.47
N GLY A 105 -34.33 35.80 35.56
CA GLY A 105 -35.04 36.18 36.77
C GLY A 105 -34.32 37.36 37.42
N LYS A 106 -34.59 38.58 36.95
CA LYS A 106 -34.14 39.80 37.63
C LYS A 106 -34.78 39.84 39.03
N PRO A 107 -34.03 40.07 40.13
CA PRO A 107 -34.66 40.35 41.40
C PRO A 107 -35.31 41.74 41.34
N SER A 108 -36.62 41.78 41.57
CA SER A 108 -37.39 43.01 41.73
C SER A 108 -36.95 43.69 43.04
N LEU A 109 -36.22 44.79 42.93
CA LEU A 109 -35.99 45.70 44.05
C LEU A 109 -37.30 46.47 44.29
N LYS A 110 -38.06 46.05 45.31
CA LYS A 110 -39.16 46.87 45.83
C LYS A 110 -38.57 48.16 46.40
N SER A 111 -38.94 49.27 45.78
CA SER A 111 -38.82 50.62 46.34
C SER A 111 -39.90 50.79 47.40
N GLU A 112 -39.53 50.77 48.68
CA GLU A 112 -40.33 51.38 49.73
C GLU A 112 -39.58 52.63 50.24
N ARG A 113 -40.14 53.80 49.90
CA ARG A 113 -39.86 55.09 50.53
C ARG A 113 -41.15 55.48 51.26
N GLY A 114 -41.02 55.93 52.51
CA GLY A 114 -42.09 56.55 53.29
C GLY A 114 -42.13 56.02 54.71
#